data_AF-A0AB39RRZ7-F1
#
_entry.id   AF-A0AB39RRZ7-F1
#
_cell.length_a   1.000
_cell.length_b   1.000
_cell.length_c   1.000
_cell.angle_alpha   90.00
_cell.angle_beta   90.00
_cell.angle_gamma   90.00
#
_symmetry.space_group_name_H-M   'P 1'
#
loop_
_entity.id
_entity.type
_entity.pdbx_description
1 polymer ?
#
loop_
_entity_poly.entity_id
_entity_poly.type
_entity_poly.pdbx_seq_one_letter_code
_entity_poly.pdbx_strand_id
1 'polypeptide(L)'
;MVVTVEDGRPYETHLSAVQAAFPTFDALPDGGFVVADARSRAREEHVQVFDALGRLSWTFRVGDGIEHLLTDEAGDLWVGYFDEGVYGDDELSWPGLRRWSHTGDPLWTYHPVDGAGEISDCYALNVSGRSAWACAYTHFSVLEIRPDWGVKPHANEVRGAKGLAVHDRRVALFGGYENDHDRVVIGELTDTGVTAVTQSRLVHPDGTGLGRRRLVCRGPRIYMQEEPFTDWEVLDITAR
;
A
#
# COMPACT_ATOMS: atom_id res chain seq x y z
N MET A 1 -8.90 -17.46 7.25
CA MET A 1 -9.81 -16.75 8.18
C MET A 1 -9.42 -15.30 8.16
N VAL A 2 -10.36 -14.40 7.95
CA VAL A 2 -10.18 -12.96 8.05
C VAL A 2 -10.86 -12.50 9.32
N VAL A 3 -10.19 -11.61 10.07
CA VAL A 3 -10.75 -10.96 11.25
C VAL A 3 -10.86 -9.48 10.93
N THR A 4 -12.07 -8.96 10.91
CA THR A 4 -12.33 -7.52 10.83
C THR A 4 -12.72 -6.99 12.20
N VAL A 5 -12.45 -5.71 12.46
CA VAL A 5 -12.84 -5.05 13.72
C VAL A 5 -13.68 -3.84 13.38
N GLU A 6 -14.94 -3.84 13.80
CA GLU A 6 -15.89 -2.74 13.62
C GLU A 6 -16.44 -2.35 15.00
N ASP A 7 -16.40 -1.05 15.33
CA ASP A 7 -16.81 -0.52 16.65
C ASP A 7 -16.20 -1.28 17.85
N GLY A 8 -14.94 -1.68 17.71
CA GLY A 8 -14.20 -2.43 18.74
C GLY A 8 -14.63 -3.90 18.90
N ARG A 9 -15.47 -4.42 18.00
CA ARG A 9 -15.91 -5.82 18.00
C ARG A 9 -15.25 -6.59 16.87
N PRO A 10 -14.66 -7.77 17.15
CA PRO A 10 -14.11 -8.62 16.11
C PRO A 10 -15.22 -9.41 15.41
N TYR A 11 -15.07 -9.57 14.10
CA TYR A 11 -15.91 -10.43 13.26
C TYR A 11 -15.01 -11.37 12.46
N GLU A 12 -15.32 -12.66 12.50
CA GLU A 12 -14.56 -13.68 11.78
C GLU A 12 -15.30 -14.09 10.50
N THR A 13 -14.59 -14.05 9.37
CA THR A 13 -15.09 -14.54 8.09
C THR A 13 -14.15 -15.60 7.52
N HIS A 14 -14.70 -16.75 7.15
CA HIS A 14 -13.94 -17.82 6.52
C HIS A 14 -14.04 -17.72 4.99
N LEU A 15 -12.95 -17.32 4.35
CA LEU A 15 -12.85 -17.30 2.89
C LEU A 15 -12.76 -18.72 2.34
N SER A 16 -13.67 -19.10 1.46
CA SER A 16 -13.72 -20.42 0.84
C SER A 16 -12.70 -20.53 -0.31
N ALA A 17 -11.88 -21.59 -0.35
CA ALA A 17 -11.02 -21.88 -1.50
C ALA A 17 -10.02 -20.74 -1.88
N VAL A 18 -9.36 -20.14 -0.88
CA VAL A 18 -8.21 -19.25 -1.11
C VAL A 18 -7.10 -20.03 -1.80
N GLN A 19 -6.60 -19.52 -2.92
CA GLN A 19 -5.56 -20.14 -3.74
C GLN A 19 -4.19 -19.49 -3.57
N ALA A 20 -4.14 -18.24 -3.12
CA ALA A 20 -2.91 -17.47 -2.98
C ALA A 20 -1.92 -18.10 -1.98
N ALA A 21 -0.68 -18.31 -2.42
CA ALA A 21 0.41 -18.79 -1.59
C ALA A 21 1.07 -17.65 -0.80
N PHE A 22 1.21 -16.47 -1.41
CA PHE A 22 1.74 -15.26 -0.78
C PHE A 22 0.68 -14.15 -0.84
N PRO A 23 -0.37 -14.22 -0.01
CA PRO A 23 -1.52 -13.35 -0.16
C PRO A 23 -1.23 -11.91 0.26
N THR A 24 -1.63 -10.97 -0.58
CA THR A 24 -2.04 -9.63 -0.18
C THR A 24 -3.57 -9.57 -0.15
N PHE A 25 -4.15 -8.73 0.70
CA PHE A 25 -5.60 -8.66 0.88
C PHE A 25 -6.06 -7.27 1.31
N ASP A 26 -7.30 -6.93 0.97
CA ASP A 26 -8.01 -5.78 1.55
C ASP A 26 -9.52 -6.03 1.60
N ALA A 27 -10.24 -5.22 2.37
CA ALA A 27 -11.69 -5.24 2.48
C ALA A 27 -12.34 -4.39 1.38
N LEU A 28 -13.51 -4.82 0.90
CA LEU A 28 -14.33 -4.07 -0.05
C LEU A 28 -15.44 -3.28 0.68
N PRO A 29 -15.95 -2.18 0.11
CA PRO A 29 -16.98 -1.34 0.74
C PRO A 29 -18.31 -2.05 1.00
N ASP A 30 -18.58 -3.14 0.29
CA ASP A 30 -19.79 -3.97 0.45
C ASP A 30 -19.64 -5.04 1.54
N GLY A 31 -18.54 -5.02 2.29
CA GLY A 31 -18.19 -6.02 3.31
C GLY A 31 -17.52 -7.28 2.75
N GLY A 32 -17.34 -7.35 1.42
CA GLY A 32 -16.55 -8.40 0.78
C GLY A 32 -15.05 -8.22 0.98
N PHE A 33 -14.28 -9.08 0.32
CA PHE A 33 -12.83 -9.11 0.41
C PHE A 33 -12.20 -9.34 -0.96
N VAL A 34 -11.02 -8.78 -1.16
CA VAL A 34 -10.16 -9.12 -2.29
C VAL A 34 -8.88 -9.75 -1.76
N VAL A 35 -8.46 -10.85 -2.36
CA VAL A 35 -7.18 -11.52 -2.08
C VAL A 35 -6.44 -11.67 -3.39
N ALA A 36 -5.17 -11.29 -3.44
CA ALA A 36 -4.33 -11.57 -4.58
C ALA A 36 -3.07 -12.33 -4.13
N ASP A 37 -2.61 -13.27 -4.94
CA ASP A 37 -1.24 -13.79 -4.78
C ASP A 37 -0.25 -12.75 -5.31
N ALA A 38 0.81 -12.48 -4.55
CA ALA A 38 1.83 -11.51 -4.94
C ALA A 38 2.56 -11.93 -6.23
N ARG A 39 2.61 -13.24 -6.50
CA ARG A 39 3.20 -13.82 -7.70
C ARG A 39 2.17 -14.49 -8.59
N SER A 40 2.32 -14.33 -9.90
CA SER A 40 1.48 -15.02 -10.87
C SER A 40 2.25 -15.42 -12.12
N ARG A 41 1.79 -16.48 -12.79
CA ARG A 41 2.25 -16.82 -14.14
C ARG A 41 1.54 -15.96 -15.17
N ALA A 42 2.15 -15.85 -16.36
CA ALA A 42 1.52 -15.15 -17.47
C ALA A 42 0.09 -15.66 -17.73
N ARG A 43 -0.87 -14.73 -17.72
CA ARG A 43 -2.32 -14.96 -17.92
C ARG A 43 -3.04 -15.72 -16.79
N GLU A 44 -2.39 -15.96 -15.65
CA GLU A 44 -3.03 -16.55 -14.48
C GLU A 44 -3.92 -15.52 -13.76
N GLU A 45 -5.18 -15.89 -13.53
CA GLU A 45 -6.06 -15.15 -12.64
C GLU A 45 -5.70 -15.47 -11.19
N HIS A 46 -5.00 -14.54 -10.55
CA HIS A 46 -4.46 -14.68 -9.19
C HIS A 46 -5.13 -13.75 -8.19
N VAL A 47 -6.12 -12.96 -8.63
CA VAL A 47 -6.96 -12.12 -7.77
C VAL A 47 -8.30 -12.84 -7.60
N GLN A 48 -8.72 -13.01 -6.36
CA GLN A 48 -9.96 -13.63 -5.95
C GLN A 48 -10.81 -12.61 -5.19
N VAL A 49 -12.06 -12.43 -5.62
CA VAL A 49 -13.03 -11.57 -4.92
C VAL A 49 -14.04 -12.44 -4.19
N PHE A 50 -14.25 -12.13 -2.92
CA PHE A 50 -15.14 -12.82 -2.00
C PHE A 50 -16.26 -11.89 -1.56
N ASP A 51 -17.46 -12.43 -1.41
CA ASP A 51 -18.56 -11.69 -0.80
C ASP A 51 -18.41 -11.59 0.72
N ALA A 52 -19.31 -10.84 1.38
CA ALA A 52 -19.30 -10.65 2.82
C ALA A 52 -19.49 -11.93 3.65
N LEU A 53 -19.87 -13.05 3.01
CA LEU A 53 -19.98 -14.36 3.65
C LEU A 53 -18.72 -15.22 3.42
N GLY A 54 -17.71 -14.66 2.75
CA GLY A 54 -16.46 -15.34 2.42
C GLY A 54 -16.57 -16.29 1.23
N ARG A 55 -17.62 -16.21 0.42
CA ARG A 55 -17.79 -17.08 -0.77
C ARG A 55 -17.09 -16.44 -1.96
N LEU A 56 -16.28 -17.25 -2.65
CA LEU A 56 -15.62 -16.82 -3.89
C LEU A 56 -16.69 -16.43 -4.92
N SER A 57 -16.58 -15.21 -5.45
CA SER A 57 -17.53 -14.64 -6.41
C SER A 57 -16.97 -14.64 -7.83
N TRP A 58 -15.77 -14.12 -8.05
CA TRP A 58 -15.06 -14.17 -9.33
C TRP A 58 -13.54 -14.00 -9.16
N THR A 59 -12.82 -14.18 -10.27
CA THR A 59 -11.37 -14.06 -10.36
C THR A 59 -10.96 -13.21 -11.56
N PHE A 60 -9.78 -12.61 -11.49
CA PHE A 60 -9.14 -11.89 -12.59
C PHE A 60 -7.64 -11.75 -12.35
N ARG A 61 -6.93 -11.03 -13.22
CA ARG A 61 -5.50 -10.77 -13.12
C ARG A 61 -5.22 -9.27 -13.09
N VAL A 62 -4.19 -8.88 -12.33
CA VAL A 62 -3.70 -7.49 -12.30
C VAL A 62 -2.21 -7.37 -12.61
N GLY A 63 -1.51 -8.45 -12.97
CA GLY A 63 -0.06 -8.44 -13.21
C GLY A 63 0.75 -9.21 -12.15
N ASP A 64 1.97 -9.63 -12.49
CA ASP A 64 2.91 -10.27 -11.55
C ASP A 64 3.62 -9.25 -10.65
N GLY A 65 4.14 -9.70 -9.52
CA GLY A 65 5.02 -8.93 -8.66
C GLY A 65 4.30 -7.82 -7.90
N ILE A 66 3.15 -8.13 -7.30
CA ILE A 66 2.40 -7.18 -6.47
C ILE A 66 3.17 -6.93 -5.15
N GLU A 67 3.55 -5.68 -4.90
CA GLU A 67 4.12 -5.22 -3.62
C GLU A 67 3.01 -4.74 -2.68
N HIS A 68 2.02 -4.00 -3.22
CA HIS A 68 0.89 -3.46 -2.46
C HIS A 68 -0.42 -3.64 -3.22
N LEU A 69 -1.50 -3.94 -2.49
CA LEU A 69 -2.87 -3.93 -2.97
C LEU A 69 -3.75 -3.27 -1.91
N LEU A 70 -4.41 -2.16 -2.28
CA LEU A 70 -5.32 -1.44 -1.40
C LEU A 70 -6.61 -1.08 -2.16
N THR A 71 -7.76 -1.23 -1.52
CA THR A 71 -9.06 -0.80 -2.05
C THR A 71 -9.30 0.67 -1.70
N ASP A 72 -10.01 1.41 -2.54
CA ASP A 72 -10.53 2.73 -2.18
C ASP A 72 -12.01 2.67 -1.76
N GLU A 73 -12.59 3.82 -1.38
CA GLU A 73 -13.99 3.89 -0.92
C GLU A 73 -15.03 3.51 -2.00
N ALA A 74 -14.63 3.50 -3.29
CA ALA A 74 -15.47 3.02 -4.38
C ALA A 74 -15.29 1.51 -4.65
N GLY A 75 -14.34 0.86 -3.95
CA GLY A 75 -13.98 -0.53 -4.16
C GLY A 75 -12.98 -0.72 -5.32
N ASP A 76 -12.42 0.36 -5.87
CA ASP A 76 -11.38 0.23 -6.88
C ASP A 76 -10.05 -0.16 -6.23
N LEU A 77 -9.27 -0.97 -6.92
CA LEU A 77 -8.02 -1.54 -6.43
C LEU A 77 -6.83 -0.72 -6.92
N TRP A 78 -6.04 -0.19 -6.00
CA TRP A 78 -4.73 0.39 -6.26
C TRP A 78 -3.67 -0.68 -6.05
N VAL A 79 -2.92 -0.98 -7.12
CA VAL A 79 -1.93 -2.06 -7.15
C VAL A 79 -0.57 -1.50 -7.51
N GLY A 80 0.36 -1.57 -6.58
CA GLY A 80 1.77 -1.23 -6.77
C GLY A 80 2.62 -2.48 -6.95
N TYR A 81 3.58 -2.44 -7.86
CA TYR A 81 4.42 -3.60 -8.21
C TYR A 81 5.87 -3.38 -7.77
N PHE A 82 6.56 -4.47 -7.41
CA PHE A 82 8.01 -4.47 -7.18
C PHE A 82 8.78 -4.80 -8.47
N ASP A 83 10.10 -4.67 -8.42
CA ASP A 83 10.98 -4.68 -9.58
C ASP A 83 10.89 -5.92 -10.47
N GLU A 84 10.80 -7.13 -9.91
CA GLU A 84 10.65 -8.33 -10.73
C GLU A 84 9.34 -8.36 -11.53
N GLY A 85 8.27 -7.73 -11.02
CA GLY A 85 7.02 -7.56 -11.77
C GLY A 85 7.18 -6.50 -12.86
N VAL A 86 7.73 -5.34 -12.49
CA VAL A 86 7.95 -4.20 -13.41
C VAL A 86 8.83 -4.58 -14.59
N TYR A 87 9.91 -5.32 -14.35
CA TYR A 87 10.85 -5.76 -15.38
C TYR A 87 10.59 -7.18 -15.90
N GLY A 88 9.50 -7.81 -15.45
CA GLY A 88 9.12 -9.15 -15.82
C GLY A 88 8.37 -9.24 -17.15
N ASP A 89 7.86 -10.43 -17.43
CA ASP A 89 7.20 -10.76 -18.71
C ASP A 89 5.74 -10.27 -18.79
N ASP A 90 5.16 -9.75 -17.71
CA ASP A 90 3.76 -9.31 -17.65
C ASP A 90 3.62 -7.80 -17.78
N GLU A 91 3.17 -7.35 -18.97
CA GLU A 91 2.97 -5.94 -19.30
C GLU A 91 2.00 -5.18 -18.38
N LEU A 92 1.17 -5.90 -17.63
CA LEU A 92 0.28 -5.29 -16.64
C LEU A 92 1.08 -4.65 -15.50
N SER A 93 2.27 -5.15 -15.18
CA SER A 93 3.07 -4.67 -14.06
C SER A 93 4.08 -3.59 -14.43
N TRP A 94 4.43 -3.47 -15.72
CA TRP A 94 5.46 -2.53 -16.20
C TRP A 94 5.28 -1.07 -15.76
N PRO A 95 4.06 -0.52 -15.63
CA PRO A 95 3.90 0.86 -15.16
C PRO A 95 4.25 1.07 -13.68
N GLY A 96 4.46 0.01 -12.91
CA GLY A 96 4.81 0.07 -11.48
C GLY A 96 3.67 0.47 -10.54
N LEU A 97 2.62 1.14 -11.02
CA LEU A 97 1.40 1.43 -10.27
C LEU A 97 0.18 1.53 -11.20
N ARG A 98 -0.92 0.88 -10.84
CA ARG A 98 -2.19 0.89 -11.59
C ARG A 98 -3.41 0.97 -10.68
N ARG A 99 -4.53 1.39 -11.25
CA ARG A 99 -5.86 1.31 -10.64
C ARG A 99 -6.77 0.41 -11.47
N TRP A 100 -7.48 -0.48 -10.80
CA TRP A 100 -8.38 -1.46 -11.38
C TRP A 100 -9.76 -1.35 -10.75
N SER A 101 -10.83 -1.71 -11.46
CA SER A 101 -12.11 -1.96 -10.80
C SER A 101 -12.03 -3.27 -10.00
N HIS A 102 -12.95 -3.46 -9.05
CA HIS A 102 -13.12 -4.75 -8.36
C HIS A 102 -13.55 -5.90 -9.30
N THR A 103 -13.91 -5.60 -10.56
CA THR A 103 -14.21 -6.57 -11.62
C THR A 103 -13.02 -6.83 -12.56
N GLY A 104 -11.88 -6.18 -12.35
CA GLY A 104 -10.65 -6.39 -13.13
C GLY A 104 -10.50 -5.49 -14.36
N ASP A 105 -11.34 -4.48 -14.53
CA ASP A 105 -11.18 -3.51 -15.62
C ASP A 105 -10.07 -2.51 -15.29
N PRO A 106 -9.17 -2.18 -16.24
CA PRO A 106 -8.16 -1.16 -16.02
C PRO A 106 -8.79 0.23 -16.00
N LEU A 107 -8.69 0.94 -14.88
CA LEU A 107 -9.27 2.27 -14.71
C LEU A 107 -8.23 3.39 -14.87
N TRP A 108 -6.99 3.12 -14.49
CA TRP A 108 -5.90 4.09 -14.60
C TRP A 108 -4.54 3.39 -14.63
N THR A 109 -3.57 3.99 -15.32
CA THR A 109 -2.19 3.51 -15.44
C THR A 109 -1.22 4.66 -15.18
N TYR A 110 -0.19 4.40 -14.39
CA TYR A 110 0.87 5.38 -14.18
C TYR A 110 1.64 5.64 -15.46
N HIS A 111 1.94 6.91 -15.70
CA HIS A 111 2.87 7.36 -16.72
C HIS A 111 3.89 8.28 -16.06
N PRO A 112 5.19 8.17 -16.41
CA PRO A 112 6.23 9.04 -15.87
C PRO A 112 5.89 10.51 -15.99
N VAL A 113 6.12 11.25 -14.90
CA VAL A 113 5.98 12.71 -14.85
C VAL A 113 7.30 13.35 -14.39
N ASP A 114 7.49 14.62 -14.76
CA ASP A 114 8.63 15.42 -14.33
C ASP A 114 8.73 15.43 -12.80
N GLY A 115 9.89 15.05 -12.27
CA GLY A 115 10.14 14.97 -10.83
C GLY A 115 9.84 13.60 -10.18
N ALA A 116 9.36 12.61 -10.93
CA ALA A 116 9.16 11.24 -10.43
C ALA A 116 9.73 10.14 -11.34
N GLY A 117 9.75 10.36 -12.66
CA GLY A 117 10.27 9.37 -13.61
C GLY A 117 9.48 8.06 -13.62
N GLU A 118 10.13 6.98 -14.07
CA GLU A 118 9.57 5.63 -14.04
C GLU A 118 9.54 5.04 -12.63
N ILE A 119 8.54 4.20 -12.37
CA ILE A 119 8.45 3.40 -11.14
C ILE A 119 9.08 2.05 -11.43
N SER A 120 10.23 1.81 -10.84
CA SER A 120 10.91 0.51 -10.84
C SER A 120 10.42 -0.38 -9.69
N ASP A 121 10.01 0.21 -8.57
CA ASP A 121 9.52 -0.51 -7.40
C ASP A 121 8.64 0.42 -6.54
N CYS A 122 7.39 0.03 -6.30
CA CYS A 122 6.42 0.79 -5.51
C CYS A 122 6.62 0.54 -4.00
N TYR A 123 7.68 1.10 -3.44
CA TYR A 123 8.12 0.83 -2.06
C TYR A 123 7.06 1.06 -0.97
N ALA A 124 6.23 2.11 -1.09
CA ALA A 124 5.13 2.36 -0.19
C ALA A 124 3.89 2.84 -0.97
N LEU A 125 2.72 2.33 -0.59
CA LEU A 125 1.42 2.75 -1.11
C LEU A 125 0.46 3.05 0.05
N ASN A 126 -0.39 4.05 -0.13
CA ASN A 126 -1.47 4.39 0.79
C ASN A 126 -2.69 4.91 0.02
N VAL A 127 -3.88 4.63 0.53
CA VAL A 127 -5.15 5.12 -0.01
C VAL A 127 -5.89 5.92 1.06
N SER A 128 -6.38 7.10 0.67
CA SER A 128 -7.20 8.00 1.50
C SER A 128 -8.39 8.52 0.70
N GLY A 129 -9.60 8.09 1.06
CA GLY A 129 -10.79 8.28 0.22
C GLY A 129 -10.59 7.62 -1.14
N ARG A 130 -10.66 8.39 -2.23
CA ARG A 130 -10.33 7.94 -3.60
C ARG A 130 -8.94 8.37 -4.10
N SER A 131 -8.12 8.95 -3.24
CA SER A 131 -6.76 9.37 -3.62
C SER A 131 -5.76 8.30 -3.19
N ALA A 132 -4.79 8.03 -4.06
CA ALA A 132 -3.66 7.17 -3.75
C ALA A 132 -2.40 8.01 -3.55
N TRP A 133 -1.52 7.51 -2.72
CA TRP A 133 -0.23 8.11 -2.42
C TRP A 133 0.84 7.03 -2.50
N ALA A 134 1.95 7.33 -3.17
CA ALA A 134 3.03 6.37 -3.31
C ALA A 134 4.39 7.02 -3.05
N CYS A 135 5.32 6.27 -2.49
CA CYS A 135 6.75 6.62 -2.49
C CYS A 135 7.46 5.48 -3.20
N ALA A 136 8.03 5.77 -4.37
CA ALA A 136 8.50 4.75 -5.30
C ALA A 136 9.95 5.01 -5.75
N TYR A 137 10.69 3.92 -5.97
CA TYR A 137 11.97 3.95 -6.65
C TYR A 137 11.70 4.18 -8.16
N THR A 138 12.40 5.07 -8.88
CA THR A 138 13.79 5.51 -8.63
C THR A 138 13.97 6.81 -7.85
N HIS A 139 13.03 7.74 -7.95
CA HIS A 139 13.22 9.12 -7.48
C HIS A 139 12.87 9.34 -6.01
N PHE A 140 12.11 8.44 -5.39
CA PHE A 140 11.59 8.56 -4.01
C PHE A 140 10.70 9.78 -3.77
N SER A 141 10.21 10.44 -4.82
CA SER A 141 9.18 11.46 -4.69
C SER A 141 7.91 10.86 -4.09
N VAL A 142 7.26 11.60 -3.21
CA VAL A 142 5.92 11.25 -2.74
C VAL A 142 4.94 11.66 -3.84
N LEU A 143 4.34 10.68 -4.48
CA LEU A 143 3.30 10.88 -5.49
C LEU A 143 1.97 11.07 -4.79
N GLU A 144 1.28 12.14 -5.14
CA GLU A 144 -0.13 12.34 -4.84
C GLU A 144 -0.94 12.10 -6.10
N ILE A 145 -1.86 11.14 -6.05
CA ILE A 145 -2.63 10.68 -7.20
C ILE A 145 -4.08 10.90 -6.89
N ARG A 146 -4.71 11.86 -7.58
CA ARG A 146 -6.11 12.18 -7.38
C ARG A 146 -6.95 12.03 -8.66
N PRO A 147 -8.22 11.61 -8.55
CA PRO A 147 -9.11 11.47 -9.71
C PRO A 147 -9.36 12.76 -10.49
N ASP A 148 -9.24 13.93 -9.85
CA ASP A 148 -9.61 15.23 -10.40
C ASP A 148 -8.50 15.93 -11.19
N TRP A 149 -7.23 15.73 -10.82
CA TRP A 149 -6.10 16.41 -11.49
C TRP A 149 -4.90 15.51 -11.81
N GLY A 150 -4.97 14.21 -11.56
CA GLY A 150 -3.95 13.25 -11.97
C GLY A 150 -2.83 13.08 -10.95
N VAL A 151 -1.57 13.08 -11.40
CA VAL A 151 -0.39 12.80 -10.58
C VAL A 151 0.38 14.08 -10.29
N LYS A 152 0.72 14.32 -9.02
CA LYS A 152 1.59 15.39 -8.57
C LYS A 152 2.72 14.82 -7.74
N PRO A 153 3.97 14.97 -8.18
CA PRO A 153 5.12 14.57 -7.39
C PRO A 153 5.47 15.65 -6.37
N HIS A 154 5.83 15.21 -5.17
CA HIS A 154 6.37 16.02 -4.10
C HIS A 154 7.79 15.54 -3.82
N ALA A 155 8.78 16.42 -4.01
CA ALA A 155 10.18 16.08 -3.74
C ALA A 155 10.35 15.61 -2.30
N ASN A 156 11.14 14.57 -2.08
CA ASN A 156 11.32 13.93 -0.78
C ASN A 156 12.75 13.38 -0.66
N GLU A 157 13.34 13.53 0.53
CA GLU A 157 14.70 13.06 0.82
C GLU A 157 14.72 11.67 1.49
N VAL A 158 13.57 11.18 1.96
CA VAL A 158 13.46 9.88 2.62
C VAL A 158 13.48 8.76 1.59
N ARG A 159 14.64 8.13 1.45
CA ARG A 159 14.84 6.98 0.56
C ARG A 159 14.46 5.68 1.24
N GLY A 160 13.88 4.76 0.48
CA GLY A 160 13.60 3.40 0.93
C GLY A 160 12.46 3.27 1.95
N ALA A 161 11.58 4.27 2.05
CA ALA A 161 10.42 4.22 2.95
C ALA A 161 9.48 3.07 2.55
N LYS A 162 9.08 2.24 3.51
CA LYS A 162 8.15 1.12 3.35
C LYS A 162 6.75 1.40 3.91
N GLY A 163 6.58 2.51 4.63
CA GLY A 163 5.28 3.01 5.07
C GLY A 163 5.08 4.48 4.71
N LEU A 164 3.84 4.85 4.41
CA LEU A 164 3.44 6.21 4.03
C LEU A 164 2.06 6.53 4.60
N ALA A 165 1.95 7.50 5.51
CA ALA A 165 0.67 8.03 5.99
C ALA A 165 0.50 9.49 5.61
N VAL A 166 -0.74 9.90 5.36
CA VAL A 166 -1.09 11.27 4.94
C VAL A 166 -2.32 11.77 5.68
N HIS A 167 -2.28 13.03 6.12
CA HIS A 167 -3.41 13.70 6.75
C HIS A 167 -3.32 15.21 6.52
N ASP A 168 -4.27 15.78 5.77
CA ASP A 168 -4.21 17.17 5.31
C ASP A 168 -2.88 17.48 4.61
N ARG A 169 -2.00 18.25 5.27
CA ARG A 169 -0.64 18.56 4.80
C ARG A 169 0.43 17.72 5.45
N ARG A 170 0.11 16.94 6.49
CA ARG A 170 1.07 16.09 7.17
C ARG A 170 1.32 14.81 6.38
N VAL A 171 2.58 14.41 6.35
CA VAL A 171 3.05 13.16 5.77
C VAL A 171 3.93 12.46 6.79
N ALA A 172 3.75 11.16 6.97
CA ALA A 172 4.73 10.32 7.65
C ALA A 172 5.29 9.28 6.69
N LEU A 173 6.61 9.13 6.71
CA LEU A 173 7.35 8.11 6.00
C LEU A 173 8.03 7.21 7.02
N PHE A 174 7.80 5.90 6.91
CA PHE A 174 8.41 4.91 7.79
C PHE A 174 9.37 4.02 7.01
N GLY A 175 10.53 3.78 7.59
CA GLY A 175 11.58 2.94 7.03
C GLY A 175 12.66 3.70 6.27
N GLY A 176 13.49 2.90 5.62
CA GLY A 176 14.68 3.36 4.92
C GLY A 176 15.66 2.22 4.72
N TYR A 177 16.71 2.51 3.96
CA TYR A 177 17.77 1.53 3.71
C TYR A 177 18.67 1.35 4.92
N GLU A 178 19.25 0.15 5.02
CA GLU A 178 20.29 -0.19 6.00
C GLU A 178 19.86 0.18 7.43
N ASN A 179 20.59 1.08 8.08
CA ASN A 179 20.33 1.50 9.44
C ASN A 179 19.03 2.29 9.58
N ASP A 180 18.38 2.76 8.52
CA ASP A 180 17.15 3.56 8.59
C ASP A 180 15.86 2.72 8.54
N HIS A 181 15.93 1.39 8.62
CA HIS A 181 14.77 0.50 8.57
C HIS A 181 13.68 0.80 9.62
N ASP A 182 14.04 1.36 10.79
CA ASP A 182 13.11 1.75 11.87
C ASP A 182 12.85 3.26 11.93
N ARG A 183 13.31 4.04 10.94
CA ARG A 183 13.16 5.50 10.94
C ARG A 183 11.70 5.90 10.72
N VAL A 184 11.24 6.89 11.47
CA VAL A 184 10.00 7.64 11.17
C VAL A 184 10.40 9.07 10.84
N VAL A 185 9.92 9.57 9.71
CA VAL A 185 9.99 10.99 9.37
C VAL A 185 8.57 11.52 9.28
N ILE A 186 8.25 12.48 10.14
CA ILE A 186 7.01 13.26 10.05
C ILE A 186 7.37 14.60 9.41
N GLY A 187 6.67 14.95 8.35
CA GLY A 187 6.88 16.17 7.58
C GLY A 187 5.58 16.84 7.19
N GLU A 188 5.73 18.00 6.56
CA GLU A 188 4.64 18.78 5.99
C GLU A 188 4.85 18.89 4.47
N LEU A 189 3.77 18.69 3.71
CA LEU A 189 3.70 19.02 2.30
C LEU A 189 3.86 20.52 2.16
N THR A 190 4.63 20.92 1.17
CA THR A 190 4.90 22.29 0.75
C THR A 190 4.70 22.38 -0.76
N ASP A 191 4.79 23.58 -1.32
CA ASP A 191 4.68 23.73 -2.78
C ASP A 191 5.87 23.11 -3.52
N THR A 192 6.99 22.88 -2.82
CA THR A 192 8.24 22.35 -3.36
C THR A 192 8.50 20.87 -3.02
N GLY A 193 7.69 20.25 -2.16
CA GLY A 193 7.88 18.86 -1.72
C GLY A 193 7.53 18.62 -0.25
N VAL A 194 8.05 17.55 0.33
CA VAL A 194 7.91 17.21 1.75
C VAL A 194 9.06 17.86 2.54
N THR A 195 8.73 18.71 3.50
CA THR A 195 9.70 19.25 4.48
C THR A 195 9.62 18.44 5.77
N ALA A 196 10.71 17.78 6.15
CA ALA A 196 10.79 17.04 7.41
C ALA A 196 10.66 18.00 8.61
N VAL A 197 9.73 17.71 9.51
CA VAL A 197 9.51 18.44 10.77
C VAL A 197 10.15 17.69 11.94
N THR A 198 10.06 16.37 11.93
CA THR A 198 10.65 15.51 12.97
C THR A 198 11.15 14.24 12.34
N GLN A 199 12.31 13.80 12.79
CA GLN A 199 12.86 12.49 12.48
C GLN A 199 13.14 11.76 13.80
N SER A 200 12.64 10.54 13.89
CA SER A 200 12.84 9.66 15.04
C SER A 200 13.07 8.22 14.58
N ARG A 201 13.28 7.33 15.54
CA ARG A 201 13.40 5.89 15.34
C ARG A 201 12.41 5.20 16.23
N LEU A 202 11.64 4.26 15.69
CA LEU A 202 10.80 3.39 16.50
C LEU A 202 11.67 2.35 17.19
N VAL A 203 11.37 2.16 18.46
CA VAL A 203 11.97 1.16 19.35
C VAL A 203 10.87 0.65 20.26
N HIS A 204 11.06 -0.54 20.81
CA HIS A 204 10.22 -1.03 21.89
C HIS A 204 10.32 -0.13 23.13
N PRO A 205 9.36 -0.20 24.07
CA PRO A 205 9.40 0.58 25.31
C PRO A 205 10.66 0.37 26.16
N ASP A 206 11.34 -0.78 26.02
CA ASP A 206 12.61 -1.08 26.68
C ASP A 206 13.84 -0.54 25.93
N GLY A 207 13.63 0.13 24.80
CA GLY A 207 14.67 0.72 23.95
C GLY A 207 15.28 -0.23 22.92
N THR A 208 14.83 -1.48 22.85
CA THR A 208 15.31 -2.43 21.82
C THR A 208 14.73 -2.11 20.45
N GLY A 209 15.50 -2.42 19.39
CA GLY A 209 15.07 -2.20 18.00
C GLY A 209 13.97 -3.15 17.58
N LEU A 210 13.28 -2.81 16.49
CA LEU A 210 12.19 -3.61 15.97
C LEU A 210 12.72 -4.77 15.12
N GLY A 211 12.09 -5.93 15.24
CA GLY A 211 12.31 -7.13 14.46
C GLY A 211 11.49 -7.19 13.16
N ARG A 212 11.26 -8.43 12.70
CA ARG A 212 10.53 -8.70 11.46
C ARG A 212 9.06 -8.32 11.61
N ARG A 213 8.54 -7.58 10.64
CA ARG A 213 7.23 -6.92 10.71
C ARG A 213 6.53 -6.84 9.37
N ARG A 214 5.24 -6.55 9.44
CA ARG A 214 4.36 -6.21 8.31
C ARG A 214 3.79 -4.83 8.54
N LEU A 215 3.53 -4.13 7.44
CA LEU A 215 2.98 -2.78 7.46
C LEU A 215 1.72 -2.73 6.61
N VAL A 216 0.74 -1.98 7.07
CA VAL A 216 -0.41 -1.56 6.26
C VAL A 216 -0.58 -0.07 6.50
N CYS A 217 -0.68 0.71 5.42
CA CYS A 217 -0.90 2.15 5.51
C CYS A 217 -2.31 2.49 5.02
N ARG A 218 -3.03 3.29 5.81
CA ARG A 218 -4.40 3.71 5.45
C ARG A 218 -4.66 5.13 5.93
N GLY A 219 -4.82 6.06 4.99
CA GLY A 219 -5.00 7.49 5.26
C GLY A 219 -3.97 8.00 6.27
N PRO A 220 -4.39 8.47 7.46
CA PRO A 220 -3.51 9.05 8.47
C PRO A 220 -2.74 8.03 9.32
N ARG A 221 -2.82 6.72 9.02
CA ARG A 221 -2.30 5.67 9.90
C ARG A 221 -1.31 4.75 9.22
N ILE A 222 -0.27 4.41 9.97
CA ILE A 222 0.62 3.27 9.68
C ILE A 222 0.32 2.22 10.75
N TYR A 223 -0.17 1.07 10.30
CA TYR A 223 -0.39 -0.11 11.12
C TYR A 223 0.83 -1.01 10.99
N MET A 224 1.40 -1.41 12.12
CA MET A 224 2.57 -2.27 12.18
C MET A 224 2.27 -3.51 12.99
N GLN A 225 2.64 -4.66 12.44
CA GLN A 225 2.53 -5.95 13.11
C GLN A 225 3.89 -6.62 13.13
N GLU A 226 4.50 -6.73 14.29
CA GLU A 226 5.78 -7.42 14.47
C GLU A 226 5.57 -8.89 14.85
N GLU A 227 6.55 -9.75 14.56
CA GLU A 227 6.58 -11.12 15.10
C GLU A 227 6.34 -11.10 16.63
N PRO A 228 5.43 -11.94 17.15
CA PRO A 228 4.84 -13.13 16.53
C PRO A 228 3.55 -12.89 15.70
N PHE A 229 3.27 -11.65 15.29
CA PHE A 229 2.10 -11.22 14.51
C PHE A 229 0.77 -11.38 15.27
N THR A 230 0.77 -11.05 16.56
CA THR A 230 -0.42 -11.13 17.42
C THR A 230 -1.09 -9.78 17.64
N ASP A 231 -0.31 -8.71 17.67
CA ASP A 231 -0.77 -7.38 18.06
C ASP A 231 -0.40 -6.35 16.99
N TRP A 232 -1.26 -5.35 16.85
CA TRP A 232 -1.03 -4.22 15.95
C TRP A 232 -0.69 -2.97 16.75
N GLU A 233 0.43 -2.36 16.40
CA GLU A 233 0.78 -1.01 16.81
C GLU A 233 0.33 -0.02 15.74
N VAL A 234 -0.11 1.17 16.15
CA VAL A 234 -0.64 2.18 15.23
C VAL A 234 0.06 3.51 15.46
N LEU A 235 0.71 4.02 14.42
CA LEU A 235 1.10 5.42 14.34
C LEU A 235 -0.02 6.19 13.63
N ASP A 236 -0.67 7.11 14.34
CA ASP A 236 -1.71 7.99 13.80
C ASP A 236 -1.19 9.44 13.80
N ILE A 237 -1.13 10.06 12.61
CA ILE A 237 -0.57 11.42 12.43
C ILE A 237 -1.60 12.55 12.54
N THR A 238 -2.85 12.23 12.91
CA THR A 238 -3.89 13.24 13.14
C THR A 238 -3.68 14.06 14.42
N ALA A 239 -3.04 13.48 15.44
CA ALA A 239 -2.76 14.16 16.69
C ALA A 239 -1.59 15.15 16.54
N ARG A 240 -1.77 16.37 17.04
CA ARG A 240 -0.75 17.44 16.96
C ARG A 240 0.40 17.24 17.92
#